data_AF-A0A257EBQ2-F1
#
_entry.id   AF-A0A257EBQ2-F1
#
_cell.length_a   1.000
_cell.length_b   1.000
_cell.length_c   1.000
_cell.angle_alpha   90.00
_cell.angle_beta   90.00
_cell.angle_gamma   90.00
#
_symmetry.space_group_name_H-M   'P 1'
#
loop_
_entity.id
_entity.type
_entity.pdbx_description
1 polymer ?
#
loop_
_entity_poly.entity_id
_entity_poly.type
_entity_poly.pdbx_seq_one_letter_code
_entity_poly.pdbx_strand_id
1 'polypeptide(L)' 'MLAQRWMWIAWPAFLVAGLLEVLVFAFVDPHDLHWFGQDLNLSRQAIYTLAFFAFWVLAMVSSALTALLGLSSAEVNR' A
#
# COMPACT_ATOMS: atom_id res chain seq x y z
N MET A 1 -2.28 2.02 -23.34
CA MET A 1 -3.08 0.99 -22.64
C MET A 1 -2.48 0.57 -21.30
N LEU A 2 -1.17 0.31 -21.21
CA LEU A 2 -0.53 -0.08 -19.93
C LEU A 2 -0.67 0.99 -18.83
N ALA A 3 -0.44 2.27 -19.15
CA ALA A 3 -0.58 3.37 -18.19
C ALA A 3 -2.00 3.51 -17.60
N GLN A 4 -3.03 3.26 -18.42
CA GLN A 4 -4.44 3.27 -17.96
C GLN A 4 -4.71 2.11 -16.98
N ARG A 5 -4.19 0.91 -17.29
CA ARG A 5 -4.29 -0.26 -16.40
C ARG A 5 -3.59 -0.01 -15.06
N TRP A 6 -2.41 0.61 -15.08
CA TRP A 6 -1.70 1.00 -13.85
C TRP A 6 -2.48 2.04 -13.05
N MET A 7 -3.10 3.03 -13.70
CA MET A 7 -3.92 4.02 -13.02
C MET A 7 -5.13 3.39 -12.31
N TRP A 8 -5.75 2.38 -12.92
CA TRP A 8 -6.87 1.64 -12.32
C TRP A 8 -6.48 0.83 -11.08
N ILE A 9 -5.20 0.55 -10.89
CA ILE A 9 -4.68 -0.10 -9.68
C ILE A 9 -4.20 0.95 -8.67
N ALA A 10 -3.36 1.88 -9.12
CA ALA A 10 -2.69 2.85 -8.25
C ALA A 10 -3.67 3.81 -7.55
N TRP A 11 -4.71 4.26 -8.27
CA TRP A 11 -5.66 5.25 -7.73
C TRP A 11 -6.57 4.66 -6.63
N PRO A 12 -7.26 3.52 -6.81
CA PRO A 12 -8.01 2.90 -5.71
C PRO A 12 -7.11 2.47 -4.55
N ALA A 13 -5.92 1.94 -4.85
CA ALA A 13 -4.96 1.56 -3.82
C ALA A 13 -4.54 2.76 -2.94
N PHE A 14 -4.40 3.96 -3.52
CA PHE A 14 -4.08 5.19 -2.79
C PHE A 14 -5.18 5.53 -1.77
N LEU A 15 -6.44 5.47 -2.18
CA LEU A 15 -7.58 5.74 -1.30
C LEU A 15 -7.67 4.72 -0.15
N VAL A 16 -7.47 3.43 -0.44
CA VAL A 16 -7.45 2.37 0.58
C VAL A 16 -6.27 2.55 1.53
N ALA A 17 -5.10 2.93 1.03
CA ALA A 17 -3.93 3.19 1.87
C ALA A 17 -4.18 4.34 2.85
N GLY A 18 -4.78 5.45 2.39
CA GLY A 18 -5.15 6.56 3.27
C GLY A 18 -6.19 6.17 4.31
N LEU A 19 -7.18 5.35 3.93
CA LEU A 19 -8.15 4.81 4.89
C LEU A 19 -7.48 3.92 5.93
N LEU A 20 -6.58 3.02 5.52
CA LEU A 20 -5.82 2.15 6.43
C LEU A 20 -4.92 2.96 7.36
N GLU A 21 -4.27 4.00 6.86
CA GLU A 21 -3.45 4.91 7.67
C GLU A 21 -4.28 5.53 8.79
N VAL A 22 -5.44 6.11 8.47
CA VAL A 22 -6.34 6.69 9.47
C VAL A 22 -6.83 5.63 10.45
N LEU A 23 -7.25 4.46 9.98
CA LEU A 23 -7.76 3.40 10.83
C LEU A 23 -6.69 2.84 11.78
N VAL A 24 -5.50 2.52 11.27
CA VAL A 24 -4.43 1.93 12.09
C VAL A 24 -3.95 2.92 13.13
N PHE A 25 -3.65 4.16 12.74
CA PHE A 25 -3.12 5.16 13.67
C PHE A 25 -4.18 5.83 14.54
N ALA A 26 -5.48 5.61 14.29
CA ALA A 26 -6.52 5.93 15.26
C ALA A 26 -6.44 5.03 16.51
N PHE A 27 -5.88 3.81 16.39
CA PHE A 27 -5.75 2.86 17.49
C PHE A 27 -4.30 2.63 17.95
N VAL A 28 -3.31 2.95 17.13
CA VAL A 28 -1.88 2.73 17.41
C VAL A 28 -1.17 4.09 17.44
N ASP A 29 -0.50 4.44 18.55
CA ASP A 29 0.35 5.63 18.57
C ASP A 29 1.62 5.35 17.75
N PRO A 30 1.97 6.20 16.76
CA PRO A 30 3.22 6.04 16.02
C PRO A 30 4.48 6.07 16.90
N HIS A 31 4.45 6.65 18.11
CA HIS A 31 5.57 6.59 19.06
C HIS A 31 5.71 5.26 19.80
N ASP A 32 4.64 4.45 19.86
CA ASP A 32 4.70 3.13 20.47
C ASP A 32 5.29 2.07 19.52
N LEU A 33 5.62 2.46 18.29
CA LEU A 33 6.29 1.60 17.31
C LEU A 33 7.78 1.44 17.67
N HIS A 34 8.10 0.30 18.28
CA HIS A 34 9.48 -0.13 18.51
C HIS A 34 9.95 -1.04 17.37
N TRP A 35 11.16 -0.81 16.86
CA TRP A 35 11.77 -1.65 15.82
C TRP A 35 12.94 -2.42 16.42
N PHE A 36 12.82 -3.76 16.45
CA PHE A 36 13.78 -4.66 17.11
C PHE A 36 14.11 -4.26 18.57
N GLY A 37 13.13 -3.75 19.31
CA GLY A 37 13.30 -3.34 20.71
C GLY A 37 14.02 -2.02 20.91
N GLN A 38 14.26 -1.24 19.84
CA GLN A 38 14.72 0.14 19.94
C GLN A 38 13.62 1.11 19.50
N ASP A 39 13.58 2.26 20.18
CA ASP A 39 12.73 3.37 19.79
C ASP A 39 13.12 3.81 18.38
N LEU A 40 12.14 3.83 17.48
CA LEU A 40 12.31 4.46 16.19
C LEU A 40 12.45 5.96 16.46
N ASN A 41 13.67 6.49 16.44
CA ASN A 41 13.96 7.92 16.54
C ASN A 41 13.56 8.69 15.26
N LEU A 42 12.43 8.28 14.66
CA LEU A 42 11.80 8.88 13.51
C LEU A 42 10.74 9.87 14.01
N SER A 43 10.57 10.98 13.29
CA SER A 43 9.46 11.88 13.56
C SER A 43 8.13 11.17 13.29
N ARG A 44 7.05 11.61 13.95
CA ARG A 44 5.69 11.09 13.68
C ARG A 44 5.36 11.13 12.19
N GLN A 45 5.74 12.22 11.53
CA GLN A 45 5.53 12.41 10.09
C GLN A 45 6.25 11.37 9.24
N ALA A 46 7.48 10.99 9.60
CA ALA A 46 8.22 9.95 8.89
C ALA A 46 7.54 8.58 9.02
N ILE A 47 7.00 8.26 10.20
CA ILE A 47 6.27 7.01 10.46
C ILE A 47 4.98 6.95 9.63
N TYR A 48 4.17 8.02 9.64
CA TYR A 48 2.97 8.13 8.81
C TYR A 48 3.30 7.94 7.31
N THR A 49 4.30 8.68 6.82
CA THR A 49 4.71 8.61 5.42
C THR A 49 5.13 7.18 5.03
N LEU A 50 5.98 6.54 5.83
CA LEU A 50 6.44 5.17 5.57
C LEU A 50 5.29 4.17 5.59
N ALA A 51 4.40 4.27 6.58
CA ALA A 51 3.23 3.40 6.70
C ALA A 51 2.27 3.58 5.52
N PHE A 52 2.00 4.82 5.11
CA PHE A 52 1.19 5.13 3.93
C PHE A 52 1.75 4.46 2.67
N PHE A 53 3.05 4.63 2.40
CA PHE A 53 3.69 4.02 1.24
C PHE A 53 3.68 2.49 1.33
N ALA A 54 3.88 1.91 2.51
CA ALA A 54 3.80 0.47 2.71
C ALA A 54 2.39 -0.06 2.41
N PHE A 55 1.34 0.55 2.97
CA PHE A 55 -0.05 0.18 2.70
C PHE A 55 -0.40 0.35 1.22
N TRP A 56 0.05 1.44 0.59
CA TRP A 56 -0.20 1.71 -0.82
C TRP A 56 0.47 0.67 -1.74
N VAL A 57 1.74 0.35 -1.50
CA VAL A 57 2.46 -0.67 -2.28
C VAL A 57 1.81 -2.04 -2.09
N LEU A 58 1.45 -2.42 -0.86
CA LEU A 58 0.79 -3.70 -0.61
C LEU A 58 -0.57 -3.80 -1.33
N ALA A 59 -1.38 -2.74 -1.29
CA ALA A 59 -2.65 -2.68 -2.01
C ALA A 59 -2.46 -2.73 -3.54
N MET A 60 -1.45 -2.04 -4.07
CA MET A 60 -1.09 -2.12 -5.48
C MET A 60 -0.65 -3.53 -5.87
N VAL A 61 0.20 -4.19 -5.07
CA VAL A 61 0.66 -5.57 -5.33
C VAL A 61 -0.50 -6.55 -5.33
N SER A 62 -1.39 -6.48 -4.34
CA SER A 62 -2.60 -7.32 -4.27
C SER A 62 -3.48 -7.16 -5.51
N SER A 63 -3.70 -5.91 -5.93
CA SER A 63 -4.51 -5.60 -7.12
C SER A 63 -3.81 -6.02 -8.41
N ALA A 64 -2.49 -5.87 -8.50
CA ALA A 64 -1.69 -6.31 -9.65
C ALA A 64 -1.69 -7.83 -9.78
N LEU A 65 -1.58 -8.57 -8.67
CA LEU A 65 -1.72 -10.03 -8.65
C LEU A 65 -3.12 -10.45 -9.10
N THR A 66 -4.16 -9.76 -8.64
CA THR A 66 -5.54 -10.01 -9.09
C THR A 66 -5.70 -9.78 -10.59
N ALA A 67 -5.13 -8.69 -11.12
CA ALA A 67 -5.13 -8.40 -12.55
C ALA A 67 -4.33 -9.45 -13.35
N LEU A 68 -3.19 -9.93 -12.82
CA LEU A 68 -2.37 -10.98 -13.44
C LEU A 68 -3.14 -12.30 -13.53
N LEU A 69 -3.80 -12.71 -12.45
CA LEU A 69 -4.60 -13.93 -12.39
C LEU A 69 -5.88 -13.83 -13.25
N GLY A 70 -6.37 -12.62 -13.50
CA GLY A 70 -7.51 -12.36 -14.37
C GLY A 70 -7.20 -12.29 -15.87
N LEU A 71 -5.93 -12.42 -16.28
CA LEU A 71 -5.56 -12.40 -17.70
C LEU A 71 -6.14 -13.62 -18.43
N SER A 72 -6.69 -13.39 -19.62
CA SER A 72 -7.20 -14.47 -20.48
C SER A 72 -6.05 -15.29 -21.09
N SER A 73 -6.31 -16.56 -21.41
CA SER A 73 -5.31 -17.45 -22.05
C SER A 73 -4.75 -16.87 -23.37
N ALA A 74 -5.55 -16.10 -24.11
CA ALA A 74 -5.14 -15.41 -25.33
C ALA A 74 -4.20 -14.21 -25.08
N GLU A 75 -4.27 -13.58 -23.90
CA GLU A 75 -3.34 -12.51 -23.50
C GLU A 75 -2.04 -13.06 -22.91
N VAL A 76 -2.09 -14.22 -22.26
CA VAL A 76 -0.90 -14.89 -21.70
C VAL A 76 -0.05 -15.54 -22.81
N ASN A 77 -0.68 -16.09 -23.85
CA ASN A 77 0.00 -16.80 -24.94
C ASN A 77 0.37 -15.91 -26.14
N ARG A 78 0.37 -14.58 -25.95
CA ARG A 78 0.82 -13.59 -26.94
C ARG A 78 2.15 -13.01 -26.51
#